data_AF-A0A0C3EFA7-F1
#
_entry.id   AF-A0A0C3EFA7-F1
#
_cell.length_a   1.000
_cell.length_b   1.000
_cell.length_c   1.000
_cell.angle_alpha   90.00
_cell.angle_beta   90.00
_cell.angle_gamma   90.00
#
_symmetry.space_group_name_H-M   'P 1'
#
loop_
_entity.id
_entity.type
_entity.pdbx_description
1 polymer ?
#
loop_
_entity_poly.entity_id
_entity_poly.type
_entity_poly.pdbx_seq_one_letter_code
_entity_poly.pdbx_strand_id
1 'polypeptide(L)'
;TLRRHAEAHFLGKYRKWAIANSFESMLPGDVKACKEKAERTQQTINSHLTERKLSERVLPYTDKQFKKAAIEWLISTNQPIQALEHPKFKEMIDVASRATNGVKI
;
A
#
# COMPACT_ATOMS: atom_id res chain seq x y z
N THR A 1 7.40 -19.26 32.59
CA THR A 1 7.58 -19.58 34.03
C THR A 1 9.04 -19.47 34.45
N LEU A 2 9.98 -20.15 33.79
CA LEU A 2 11.42 -20.11 34.16
C LEU A 2 12.08 -18.72 34.10
N ARG A 3 11.79 -17.91 33.06
CA ARG A 3 12.37 -16.56 32.94
C ARG A 3 11.88 -15.60 34.04
N ARG A 4 10.62 -15.71 34.49
CA ARG A 4 10.09 -14.93 35.62
C ARG A 4 10.71 -15.35 36.94
N HIS A 5 10.96 -16.64 37.14
CA HIS A 5 11.65 -17.14 38.32
C HIS A 5 13.12 -16.68 38.36
N ALA A 6 13.81 -16.74 37.22
CA ALA A 6 15.17 -16.23 37.06
C ALA A 6 15.26 -14.73 37.35
N GLU A 7 14.26 -13.96 36.90
CA GLU A 7 14.13 -12.54 37.23
C GLU A 7 13.89 -12.32 38.73
N ALA A 8 13.02 -13.09 39.38
CA ALA A 8 12.73 -12.89 40.81
C ALA A 8 13.93 -13.18 41.72
N HIS A 9 14.69 -14.25 41.45
CA HIS A 9 15.73 -14.73 42.38
C HIS A 9 17.16 -14.47 41.92
N PHE A 10 17.39 -14.28 40.62
CA PHE A 10 18.74 -14.27 40.04
C PHE A 10 19.00 -13.06 39.13
N LEU A 11 18.16 -12.02 39.17
CA LEU A 11 18.24 -10.83 38.30
C LEU A 11 19.66 -10.29 38.11
N GLY A 12 20.32 -9.95 39.21
CA GLY A 12 21.65 -9.34 39.18
C GLY A 12 22.73 -10.25 38.63
N LYS A 13 22.68 -11.55 38.95
CA LYS A 13 23.65 -12.54 38.44
C LYS A 13 23.42 -12.79 36.95
N TYR A 14 22.17 -12.91 36.54
CA TYR A 14 21.80 -13.15 35.14
C TYR A 14 22.20 -11.97 34.24
N ARG A 15 21.93 -10.72 34.62
CA ARG A 15 22.34 -9.55 33.83
C ARG A 15 23.86 -9.47 33.66
N LYS A 16 24.62 -9.73 34.73
CA LYS A 16 26.10 -9.78 34.67
C LYS A 16 26.58 -10.87 33.73
N TRP A 17 25.98 -12.06 33.81
CA TRP A 17 26.29 -13.16 32.90
C TRP A 17 25.96 -12.81 31.44
N ALA A 18 24.79 -12.22 31.19
CA ALA A 18 24.36 -11.82 29.85
C ALA A 18 25.35 -10.81 29.23
N ILE A 19 25.76 -9.79 29.98
CA ILE A 19 26.77 -8.82 29.54
C ILE A 19 28.12 -9.48 29.28
N ALA A 20 28.60 -10.32 30.20
CA ALA A 20 29.90 -11.00 30.07
C ALA A 20 29.97 -11.95 28.86
N ASN A 21 28.83 -12.47 28.41
CA ASN A 21 28.74 -13.38 27.26
C ASN A 21 28.21 -12.68 25.99
N SER A 22 28.07 -11.35 25.99
CA SER A 22 27.51 -10.58 24.88
C SER A 22 26.09 -11.02 24.46
N PHE A 23 25.30 -11.49 25.41
CA PHE A 23 23.90 -11.86 25.22
C PHE A 23 22.95 -10.73 25.59
N GLU A 24 21.88 -10.58 24.80
CA GLU A 24 20.77 -9.68 25.12
C GLU A 24 19.92 -10.29 26.26
N SER A 25 19.61 -9.48 27.28
CA SER A 25 18.79 -9.94 28.41
C SER A 25 17.34 -10.17 27.96
N MET A 26 16.90 -11.42 28.03
CA MET A 26 15.51 -11.80 27.71
C MET A 26 14.62 -11.89 28.96
N LEU A 27 15.01 -11.26 30.08
CA LEU A 27 14.17 -11.23 31.27
C LEU A 27 12.91 -10.40 31.01
N PRO A 28 11.75 -10.80 31.53
CA PRO A 28 10.48 -10.14 31.25
C PRO A 28 10.49 -8.62 31.48
N GLY A 29 11.11 -8.12 32.54
CA GLY A 29 11.25 -6.70 32.82
C GLY A 29 12.17 -5.96 31.84
N ASP A 30 13.26 -6.58 31.41
CA ASP A 30 14.20 -6.01 30.43
C ASP A 30 13.55 -5.92 29.04
N VAL A 31 12.82 -6.98 28.64
CA VAL A 31 12.04 -7.01 27.40
C VAL A 31 10.93 -5.96 27.42
N LYS A 32 10.25 -5.78 28.56
CA LYS A 32 9.21 -4.76 28.72
C LYS A 32 9.81 -3.35 28.58
N ALA A 33 10.92 -3.07 29.26
CA ALA A 33 11.61 -1.78 29.16
C ALA A 33 12.10 -1.48 27.73
N CYS A 34 12.58 -2.50 27.01
CA CYS A 34 12.97 -2.36 25.61
C CYS A 34 11.79 -1.98 24.72
N LYS A 35 10.64 -2.67 24.89
CA LYS A 35 9.40 -2.34 24.17
C LYS A 35 8.89 -0.93 24.48
N GLU A 36 8.85 -0.54 25.75
CA GLU A 36 8.42 0.81 26.14
C GLU A 36 9.34 1.89 25.55
N LYS A 37 10.65 1.64 25.48
CA LYS A 37 11.60 2.55 24.83
C LYS A 37 11.38 2.60 23.31
N ALA A 38 11.12 1.46 22.67
CA ALA A 38 10.83 1.40 21.24
C ALA A 38 9.52 2.10 20.90
N GLU A 39 8.46 1.90 21.69
CA GLU A 39 7.17 2.58 21.55
C GLU A 39 7.31 4.10 21.71
N ARG A 40 8.09 4.56 22.70
CA ARG A 40 8.42 6.00 22.86
C ARG A 40 9.23 6.57 21.69
N THR A 41 9.98 5.73 20.98
CA THR A 41 10.81 6.12 19.83
C THR A 41 10.10 5.89 18.50
N GLN A 42 8.88 5.34 18.50
CA GLN A 42 8.15 5.04 17.29
C GLN A 42 7.69 6.35 16.64
N GLN A 43 8.53 6.87 15.74
CA GLN A 43 8.18 8.00 14.90
C GLN A 43 7.04 7.58 13.97
N THR A 44 6.01 8.41 13.87
CA THR A 44 4.93 8.21 12.91
C THR A 44 5.53 8.19 11.50
N ILE A 45 5.08 7.27 10.65
CA ILE A 45 5.58 7.05 9.27
C ILE A 45 5.52 8.32 8.41
N ASN A 46 4.77 9.34 8.84
CA ASN A 46 4.64 10.66 8.23
C ASN A 46 5.97 11.28 7.79
N SER A 47 7.08 11.09 8.52
CA SER A 47 8.40 11.62 8.13
C SER A 47 8.94 11.03 6.82
N HIS A 48 8.48 9.83 6.44
CA HIS A 48 8.87 9.11 5.23
C HIS A 48 7.81 9.17 4.13
N LEU A 49 6.67 9.82 4.38
CA LEU A 49 5.62 9.99 3.38
C LEU A 49 5.84 11.30 2.64
N THR A 50 6.10 11.21 1.34
CA THR A 50 6.03 12.36 0.44
C THR A 50 4.59 12.55 -0.03
N GLU A 51 4.05 13.76 0.09
CA GLU A 51 2.75 14.10 -0.50
C GLU A 51 2.77 13.80 -2.01
N ARG A 52 1.97 12.81 -2.41
CA ARG A 52 1.78 12.53 -3.83
C ARG A 52 0.93 13.66 -4.40
N LYS A 53 1.49 14.45 -5.33
CA LYS A 53 0.67 15.33 -6.17
C LYS A 53 -0.52 14.51 -6.66
N LEU A 54 -1.74 14.99 -6.40
CA LEU A 54 -2.97 14.51 -7.03
C LEU A 54 -2.83 14.75 -8.53
N SER A 55 -2.01 13.95 -9.22
CA SER A 55 -2.07 13.82 -10.66
C SER A 55 -3.50 13.41 -10.95
N GLU A 56 -4.15 14.20 -11.80
CA GLU A 56 -5.50 14.00 -12.32
C GLU A 56 -5.78 12.50 -12.42
N ARG A 57 -6.51 11.97 -11.43
CA ARG A 57 -6.59 10.53 -11.23
C ARG A 57 -7.43 10.04 -12.39
N VAL A 58 -6.80 9.40 -13.37
CA VAL A 58 -7.49 8.83 -14.53
C VAL A 58 -8.61 7.97 -13.97
N LEU A 59 -9.85 8.37 -14.25
CA LEU A 59 -11.02 7.66 -13.72
C LEU A 59 -10.92 6.21 -14.22
N PRO A 60 -11.03 5.22 -13.32
CA PRO A 60 -10.97 3.83 -13.73
C PRO A 60 -12.10 3.53 -14.71
N TYR A 61 -11.80 2.69 -15.69
CA TYR A 61 -12.79 2.22 -16.65
C TYR A 61 -14.03 1.64 -15.94
N THR A 62 -15.21 2.05 -16.39
CA THR A 62 -16.48 1.40 -16.02
C THR A 62 -17.35 1.25 -17.26
N ASP A 63 -18.01 0.09 -17.42
CA ASP A 63 -18.90 -0.17 -18.56
C ASP A 63 -20.00 0.89 -18.70
N LYS A 64 -20.49 1.41 -17.56
CA LYS A 64 -21.52 2.46 -17.54
C LYS A 64 -21.03 3.77 -18.15
N GLN A 65 -19.82 4.21 -17.80
CA GLN A 65 -19.22 5.42 -18.37
C GLN A 65 -18.89 5.23 -19.84
N PHE A 66 -18.34 4.07 -20.20
CA PHE A 66 -18.03 3.74 -21.59
C PHE A 66 -19.29 3.76 -22.46
N LYS A 67 -20.37 3.08 -22.04
CA LYS A 67 -21.65 3.08 -22.77
C LYS A 67 -22.21 4.48 -22.94
N LYS A 68 -22.15 5.31 -21.90
CA LYS A 68 -22.63 6.70 -21.97
C LYS A 68 -21.83 7.49 -23.02
N ALA A 69 -20.49 7.44 -22.95
CA ALA A 69 -19.62 8.13 -23.90
C ALA A 69 -19.83 7.61 -25.34
N ALA A 70 -19.99 6.30 -25.53
CA ALA A 70 -20.25 5.71 -26.83
C ALA A 70 -21.59 6.16 -27.42
N ILE A 71 -22.66 6.24 -26.61
CA ILE A 71 -23.97 6.74 -27.05
C ILE A 71 -23.88 8.21 -27.43
N GLU A 72 -23.24 9.05 -26.62
CA GLU A 72 -23.03 10.47 -26.92
C GLU A 72 -22.24 10.64 -28.23
N TRP A 73 -21.19 9.84 -28.43
CA TRP A 73 -20.42 9.83 -29.67
C TRP A 73 -21.28 9.44 -30.88
N LEU A 74 -22.08 8.36 -30.80
CA LEU A 74 -22.99 7.94 -31.88
C LEU A 74 -23.98 9.04 -32.27
N ILE A 75 -24.59 9.71 -31.28
CA ILE A 75 -25.54 10.80 -31.50
C ILE A 75 -24.84 11.99 -32.16
N SER A 76 -23.69 12.42 -31.62
CA SER A 76 -22.96 13.59 -32.11
C SER A 76 -22.43 13.44 -33.54
N THR A 77 -22.12 12.21 -33.95
CA THR A 77 -21.57 11.90 -35.27
C THR A 77 -22.59 11.28 -36.23
N ASN A 78 -23.84 11.17 -35.80
CA ASN A 78 -24.94 10.54 -36.54
C ASN A 78 -24.58 9.14 -37.08
N GLN A 79 -23.92 8.34 -36.23
CA GLN A 79 -23.45 6.99 -36.59
C GLN A 79 -24.51 5.94 -36.23
N PRO A 80 -24.63 4.87 -37.03
CA PRO A 80 -25.53 3.77 -36.71
C PRO A 80 -25.00 2.96 -35.51
N ILE A 81 -25.90 2.28 -34.80
CA ILE A 81 -25.54 1.45 -33.62
C ILE A 81 -24.53 0.36 -34.00
N GLN A 82 -24.60 -0.13 -35.24
CA GLN A 82 -23.65 -1.11 -35.80
C GLN A 82 -22.20 -0.63 -35.82
N ALA A 83 -21.93 0.68 -35.71
CA ALA A 83 -20.58 1.22 -35.66
C ALA A 83 -19.77 0.68 -34.46
N LEU A 84 -20.44 0.36 -33.34
CA LEU A 84 -19.79 -0.25 -32.16
C LEU A 84 -19.36 -1.70 -32.40
N GLU A 85 -19.98 -2.39 -33.34
CA GLU A 85 -19.64 -3.76 -33.71
C GLU A 85 -18.52 -3.84 -34.75
N HIS A 86 -18.19 -2.71 -35.39
CA HIS A 86 -17.22 -2.66 -36.46
C HIS A 86 -15.81 -3.06 -35.96
N PRO A 87 -15.09 -3.95 -36.67
CA PRO A 87 -13.81 -4.48 -36.20
C PRO A 87 -12.77 -3.38 -35.95
N LYS A 88 -12.73 -2.33 -36.78
CA LYS A 88 -11.82 -1.19 -36.58
C LYS A 88 -12.12 -0.37 -35.33
N PHE A 89 -13.38 -0.28 -34.93
CA PHE A 89 -13.75 0.40 -33.69
C PHE A 89 -13.24 -0.42 -32.49
N LYS A 90 -13.43 -1.74 -32.51
CA LYS A 90 -12.91 -2.65 -31.47
C LYS A 90 -11.38 -2.60 -31.37
N GLU A 91 -10.69 -2.65 -32.52
CA GLU A 91 -9.22 -2.50 -32.58
C GLU A 91 -8.75 -1.18 -31.93
N MET A 92 -9.44 -0.06 -32.20
CA MET A 92 -9.11 1.24 -31.62
C MET A 92 -9.26 1.24 -30.08
N ILE A 93 -10.34 0.66 -29.56
CA ILE A 93 -10.56 0.54 -28.11
C ILE A 93 -9.53 -0.40 -27.46
N ASP A 94 -9.18 -1.50 -28.11
CA ASP A 94 -8.15 -2.42 -27.64
C ASP A 94 -6.76 -1.76 -27.56
N VAL A 95 -6.43 -0.88 -28.50
CA VAL A 95 -5.19 -0.09 -28.45
C VAL A 95 -5.25 0.94 -27.32
N ALA A 96 -6.36 1.67 -27.20
CA ALA A 96 -6.55 2.71 -26.19
C ALA A 96 -6.55 2.15 -24.75
N SER A 97 -7.16 0.98 -24.53
CA SER A 97 -7.28 0.34 -23.20
C SER A 97 -5.93 -0.09 -22.62
N ARG A 98 -4.91 -0.30 -23.47
CA ARG A 98 -3.54 -0.63 -23.05
C ARG A 98 -2.75 0.60 -22.58
N ALA A 99 -3.26 1.81 -22.80
CA ALA A 99 -2.54 3.03 -22.44
C ALA A 99 -2.60 3.27 -20.93
N THR A 100 -1.43 3.27 -20.26
CA THR A 100 -1.32 3.45 -18.80
C THR A 100 -1.73 4.84 -18.33
N ASN A 101 -1.56 5.86 -19.20
CA ASN A 101 -1.81 7.27 -18.87
C ASN A 101 -2.94 7.87 -19.72
N GLY A 102 -3.83 7.04 -20.25
CA GLY A 102 -4.85 7.45 -21.22
C GLY A 102 -4.26 7.74 -22.62
N VAL A 103 -5.14 8.12 -23.55
CA VAL A 103 -4.78 8.44 -24.94
C VAL A 103 -4.63 9.96 -25.10
N LYS A 104 -3.55 10.41 -25.74
CA LYS A 104 -3.36 11.81 -26.15
C LYS A 104 -3.63 11.92 -27.64
N ILE A 105 -4.63 12.72 -28.02
CA ILE A 105 -5.03 13.01 -29.40
C ILE A 105 -4.72 14.48 -29.68
#